data_AF-A0A353PGH8-F1
#
_entry.id   AF-A0A353PGH8-F1
#
_cell.length_a   1.000
_cell.length_b   1.000
_cell.length_c   1.000
_cell.angle_alpha   90.00
_cell.angle_beta   90.00
_cell.angle_gamma   90.00
#
_symmetry.space_group_name_H-M   'P 1'
#
loop_
_entity.id
_entity.type
_entity.pdbx_description
1 polymer ?
#
loop_
_entity_poly.entity_id
_entity_poly.type
_entity_poly.pdbx_seq_one_letter_code
_entity_poly.pdbx_strand_id
1 'polypeptide(L)'
;MLERFEYYNARLCDSLLVAAYNSLPDWADFNGSWPSPAEIMDALPSAVFTPVEGEQPNPTDSGHLLCRRARQLLSIQEANIVAPAAAVSAAAAGTPIVFIDDFIGSGDQFVKTWTREYISTGPKSFAEAYARRPFVAAYIALVSTKSGLGHIRLNAPNVAVSVAHVLTEDSTLSVLLTNRSHPVPHLVKRIKPFLLKYVSRLSPAEAYMQSDTYKLLGYKTRALLLAFEHSVPDATLPIFWSPGLNGWQPLISRA
;
A
#
# COMPACT_ATOMS: atom_id res chain seq x y z
N MET A 1 1.32 0.52 23.44
CA MET A 1 1.88 0.73 22.09
C MET A 1 2.36 -0.59 21.52
N LEU A 2 3.32 -1.28 22.14
CA LEU A 2 3.75 -2.62 21.71
C LEU A 2 2.63 -3.66 21.69
N GLU A 3 1.73 -3.63 22.68
CA GLU A 3 0.55 -4.53 22.73
C GLU A 3 -0.42 -4.39 21.54
N ARG A 4 -0.33 -3.29 20.79
CA ARG A 4 -1.13 -3.05 19.58
C ARG A 4 -0.29 -3.00 18.31
N PHE A 5 0.98 -3.37 18.42
CA PHE A 5 1.87 -3.42 17.27
C PHE A 5 1.69 -4.75 16.54
N GLU A 6 1.27 -4.67 15.28
CA GLU A 6 1.00 -5.83 14.43
C GLU A 6 2.20 -6.12 13.53
N TYR A 7 2.81 -7.30 13.71
CA TYR A 7 3.89 -7.76 12.85
C TYR A 7 3.43 -8.89 11.95
N TYR A 8 3.48 -8.65 10.64
CA TYR A 8 3.11 -9.61 9.61
C TYR A 8 4.35 -10.35 9.13
N ASN A 9 4.55 -11.57 9.62
CA ASN A 9 5.61 -12.46 9.11
C ASN A 9 5.31 -12.93 7.67
N ALA A 10 6.29 -13.58 7.03
CA ALA A 10 6.20 -14.04 5.65
C ALA A 10 4.99 -14.96 5.41
N ARG A 11 4.70 -15.88 6.34
CA ARG A 11 3.55 -16.79 6.23
C ARG A 11 2.22 -16.04 6.28
N LEU A 12 2.11 -15.03 7.14
CA LEU A 12 0.93 -14.17 7.20
C LEU A 12 0.82 -13.32 5.94
N CYS A 13 1.92 -12.76 5.44
CA CYS A 13 1.93 -12.02 4.17
C CYS A 13 1.46 -12.88 3.00
N ASP A 14 1.96 -14.11 2.89
CA ASP A 14 1.53 -15.09 1.88
C ASP A 14 0.02 -15.39 1.99
N SER A 15 -0.48 -15.58 3.22
CA SER A 15 -1.90 -15.84 3.47
C SER A 15 -2.78 -14.63 3.12
N LEU A 16 -2.33 -13.42 3.44
CA LEU A 16 -3.03 -12.17 3.08
C LEU A 16 -3.04 -11.97 1.56
N LEU A 17 -1.96 -12.31 0.85
CA LEU A 17 -1.91 -12.19 -0.61
C LEU A 17 -2.93 -13.13 -1.27
N VAL A 18 -2.97 -14.38 -0.82
CA VAL A 18 -3.94 -15.38 -1.31
C VAL A 18 -5.36 -14.95 -1.00
N ALA A 19 -5.62 -14.47 0.23
CA ALA A 19 -6.94 -13.97 0.61
C ALA A 19 -7.38 -12.79 -0.25
N ALA A 20 -6.51 -11.78 -0.42
CA ALA A 20 -6.83 -10.60 -1.22
C ALA A 20 -7.04 -10.94 -2.71
N TYR A 21 -6.29 -11.89 -3.27
CA TYR A 21 -6.52 -12.36 -4.64
C TYR A 21 -7.86 -13.09 -4.79
N ASN A 22 -8.17 -14.02 -3.88
CA ASN A 22 -9.40 -14.81 -3.96
C ASN A 22 -10.66 -13.98 -3.69
N SER A 23 -10.57 -12.93 -2.87
CA SER A 23 -11.69 -12.02 -2.59
C SER A 23 -11.87 -10.92 -3.64
N LEU A 24 -11.03 -10.86 -4.67
CA LEU A 24 -11.04 -9.76 -5.64
C LEU A 24 -12.39 -9.56 -6.35
N PRO A 25 -13.15 -10.61 -6.72
CA PRO A 25 -14.51 -10.46 -7.22
C PRO A 25 -15.46 -9.83 -6.18
N ASP A 26 -15.37 -10.21 -4.91
CA ASP A 26 -16.28 -9.73 -3.86
C ASP A 26 -16.12 -8.23 -3.58
N TRP A 27 -14.92 -7.69 -3.81
CA TRP A 27 -14.63 -6.27 -3.60
C TRP A 27 -15.13 -5.37 -4.73
N ALA A 28 -15.44 -5.91 -5.92
CA ALA A 28 -16.05 -5.14 -7.00
C ALA A 28 -17.47 -4.68 -6.66
N ASP A 29 -18.25 -5.52 -5.98
CA ASP A 29 -19.63 -5.21 -5.60
C ASP A 29 -19.75 -4.08 -4.57
N PHE A 30 -18.71 -3.85 -3.78
CA PHE A 30 -18.73 -2.83 -2.72
C PHE A 30 -18.83 -1.38 -3.26
N ASN A 31 -18.66 -1.16 -4.57
CA ASN A 31 -18.58 0.16 -5.17
C ASN A 31 -19.72 0.49 -6.17
N GLY A 32 -20.53 -0.49 -6.60
CA GLY A 32 -21.57 -0.26 -7.62
C GLY A 32 -21.03 0.28 -8.96
N SER A 33 -19.72 0.21 -9.18
CA SER A 33 -19.03 0.67 -10.38
C SER A 33 -18.30 -0.50 -11.04
N TRP A 34 -18.16 -0.39 -12.35
CA TRP A 34 -17.41 -1.34 -13.18
C TRP A 34 -15.94 -1.43 -12.73
N PRO A 35 -15.29 -2.61 -12.81
CA PRO A 35 -15.79 -3.90 -13.30
C PRO A 35 -16.62 -4.67 -12.25
N SER A 36 -17.61 -5.43 -12.71
CA SER A 36 -18.41 -6.34 -11.88
C SER A 36 -17.61 -7.59 -11.43
N PRO A 37 -18.05 -8.31 -10.38
CA PRO A 37 -17.39 -9.56 -9.95
C PRO A 37 -17.26 -10.59 -11.08
N ALA A 38 -18.26 -10.71 -11.95
CA ALA A 38 -18.23 -11.64 -13.08
C ALA A 38 -17.17 -11.24 -14.11
N GLU A 39 -17.10 -9.95 -14.47
CA GLU A 39 -16.09 -9.44 -15.40
C GLU A 39 -14.66 -9.63 -14.88
N ILE A 40 -14.47 -9.48 -13.57
CA ILE A 40 -13.21 -9.80 -12.91
C ILE A 40 -12.86 -11.28 -13.07
N MET A 41 -13.79 -12.18 -12.73
CA MET A 41 -13.52 -13.62 -12.81
C MET A 41 -13.20 -14.06 -14.23
N ASP A 42 -13.89 -13.51 -15.23
CA ASP A 42 -13.65 -13.78 -16.65
C ASP A 42 -12.30 -13.20 -17.12
N ALA A 43 -11.89 -12.06 -16.57
CA ALA A 43 -10.65 -11.37 -16.94
C ALA A 43 -9.39 -12.00 -16.34
N LEU A 44 -9.45 -12.49 -15.10
CA LEU A 44 -8.30 -12.97 -14.32
C LEU A 44 -7.40 -13.98 -15.06
N PRO A 45 -7.93 -15.01 -15.78
CA PRO A 45 -7.09 -15.98 -16.49
C PRO A 45 -6.19 -15.36 -17.57
N SER A 46 -6.59 -14.21 -18.13
CA SER A 46 -5.86 -13.50 -19.18
C SER A 46 -5.12 -12.26 -18.69
N ALA A 47 -5.17 -11.99 -17.38
CA ALA A 47 -4.65 -10.77 -16.81
C ALA A 47 -3.12 -10.72 -16.79
N VAL A 48 -2.62 -9.50 -16.96
CA VAL A 48 -1.22 -9.15 -16.74
C VAL A 48 -1.07 -8.50 -15.37
N PHE A 49 -0.03 -8.89 -14.64
CA PHE A 49 0.26 -8.45 -13.29
C PHE A 49 1.44 -7.48 -13.30
N THR A 50 1.34 -6.41 -12.54
CA THR A 50 2.39 -5.39 -12.44
C THR A 50 2.52 -4.87 -11.01
N PRO A 51 3.73 -4.53 -10.53
CA PRO A 51 3.87 -3.87 -9.24
C PRO A 51 3.33 -2.43 -9.30
N VAL A 52 3.00 -1.89 -8.13
CA VAL A 52 2.78 -0.45 -7.94
C VAL A 52 4.13 0.23 -7.69
N GLU A 53 4.41 1.33 -8.38
CA GLU A 53 5.71 2.00 -8.28
C GLU A 53 5.68 3.27 -7.42
N GLY A 54 6.74 3.45 -6.63
CA GLY A 54 7.03 4.65 -5.87
C GLY A 54 7.31 5.88 -6.76
N GLU A 55 7.54 7.03 -6.12
CA GLU A 55 7.96 8.26 -6.83
C GLU A 55 9.28 8.10 -7.57
N GLN A 56 10.19 7.32 -6.99
CA GLN A 56 11.46 6.89 -7.57
C GLN A 56 11.46 5.36 -7.60
N PRO A 57 11.03 4.75 -8.71
CA PRO A 57 10.94 3.30 -8.81
C PRO A 57 12.30 2.64 -8.56
N ASN A 58 12.32 1.64 -7.69
CA ASN A 58 13.52 0.86 -7.43
C ASN A 58 13.21 -0.64 -7.60
N PRO A 59 14.07 -1.41 -8.29
CA PRO A 59 13.92 -2.87 -8.38
C PRO A 59 13.80 -3.59 -7.03
N THR A 60 14.23 -2.97 -5.93
CA THR A 60 14.12 -3.52 -4.57
C THR A 60 12.83 -3.14 -3.84
N ASP A 61 11.91 -2.43 -4.50
CA ASP A 61 10.62 -2.06 -3.90
C ASP A 61 9.79 -3.32 -3.58
N SER A 62 9.01 -3.25 -2.51
CA SER A 62 8.21 -4.37 -1.98
C SER A 62 7.24 -4.96 -3.00
N GLY A 63 6.70 -4.15 -3.91
CA GLY A 63 5.84 -4.60 -5.01
C GLY A 63 6.47 -5.72 -5.86
N HIS A 64 7.77 -5.66 -6.15
CA HIS A 64 8.45 -6.70 -6.91
C HIS A 64 8.55 -8.03 -6.15
N LEU A 65 8.80 -7.97 -4.85
CA LEU A 65 8.78 -9.17 -3.99
C LEU A 65 7.38 -9.81 -3.99
N LEU A 66 6.33 -8.99 -3.90
CA LEU A 66 4.96 -9.46 -3.89
C LEU A 66 4.55 -10.07 -5.24
N CYS A 67 4.97 -9.50 -6.37
CA CYS A 67 4.80 -10.13 -7.69
C CYS A 67 5.48 -11.51 -7.75
N ARG A 68 6.71 -11.63 -7.22
CA ARG A 68 7.40 -12.93 -7.15
C ARG A 68 6.64 -13.94 -6.29
N ARG A 69 6.06 -13.52 -5.17
CA ARG A 69 5.22 -14.36 -4.30
C ARG A 69 3.92 -14.77 -5.00
N ALA A 70 3.28 -13.84 -5.71
CA ALA A 70 2.07 -14.10 -6.49
C ALA A 70 2.29 -15.21 -7.53
N ARG A 71 3.43 -15.21 -8.24
CA ARG A 71 3.84 -16.31 -9.14
C ARG A 71 3.85 -17.66 -8.45
N GLN A 72 4.42 -17.74 -7.24
CA GLN A 72 4.62 -18.98 -6.50
C GLN A 72 3.32 -19.51 -5.86
N LEU A 73 2.52 -18.61 -5.30
CA LEU A 73 1.34 -18.96 -4.49
C LEU A 73 0.07 -19.07 -5.32
N LEU A 74 -0.05 -18.26 -6.37
CA LEU A 74 -1.26 -18.15 -7.20
C LEU A 74 -1.10 -18.83 -8.55
N SER A 75 0.06 -19.46 -8.80
CA SER A 75 0.40 -20.12 -10.07
C SER A 75 0.28 -19.19 -11.29
N ILE A 76 0.51 -17.89 -11.11
CA ILE A 76 0.55 -16.91 -12.19
C ILE A 76 1.78 -17.20 -13.06
N GLN A 77 1.59 -17.24 -14.37
CA GLN A 77 2.71 -17.45 -15.30
C GLN A 77 3.67 -16.26 -15.27
N GLU A 78 4.97 -16.53 -15.26
CA GLU A 78 6.01 -15.49 -15.20
C GLU A 78 5.91 -14.49 -16.37
N ALA A 79 5.54 -14.96 -17.56
CA ALA A 79 5.32 -14.12 -18.73
C ALA A 79 4.18 -13.10 -18.55
N ASN A 80 3.27 -13.33 -17.60
CA ASN A 80 2.17 -12.43 -17.29
C ASN A 80 2.56 -11.42 -16.20
N ILE A 81 3.74 -11.49 -15.61
CA ILE A 81 4.23 -10.52 -14.62
C ILE A 81 5.21 -9.59 -15.34
N VAL A 82 4.82 -8.33 -15.51
CA VAL A 82 5.58 -7.37 -16.31
C VAL A 82 5.80 -6.05 -15.57
N ALA A 83 6.76 -5.27 -16.04
CA ALA A 83 6.97 -3.91 -15.55
C ALA A 83 5.84 -2.97 -16.02
N PRO A 84 5.57 -1.86 -15.32
CA PRO A 84 4.46 -0.97 -15.65
C PRO A 84 4.41 -0.48 -17.10
N ALA A 85 5.55 -0.19 -17.74
CA ALA A 85 5.58 0.24 -19.14
C ALA A 85 5.02 -0.82 -20.12
N ALA A 86 5.34 -2.09 -19.90
CA ALA A 86 4.78 -3.19 -20.66
C ALA A 86 3.30 -3.42 -20.32
N ALA A 87 2.91 -3.26 -19.05
CA ALA A 87 1.53 -3.33 -18.62
C ALA A 87 0.65 -2.23 -19.23
N VAL A 88 1.15 -0.99 -19.39
CA VAL A 88 0.45 0.08 -20.13
C VAL A 88 0.21 -0.30 -21.58
N SER A 89 1.21 -0.94 -22.22
CA SER A 89 1.07 -1.41 -23.61
C SER A 89 0.01 -2.51 -23.73
N ALA A 90 -0.04 -3.44 -22.77
CA ALA A 90 -1.07 -4.47 -22.69
C ALA A 90 -2.46 -3.87 -22.42
N ALA A 91 -2.55 -2.90 -21.49
CA ALA A 91 -3.78 -2.18 -21.17
C ALA A 91 -4.34 -1.46 -22.40
N ALA A 92 -3.47 -0.81 -23.19
CA ALA A 92 -3.84 -0.16 -24.45
C ALA A 92 -4.45 -1.13 -25.47
N ALA A 93 -4.06 -2.41 -25.44
CA ALA A 93 -4.62 -3.47 -26.26
C ALA A 93 -5.95 -4.04 -25.71
N GLY A 94 -6.36 -3.63 -24.50
CA GLY A 94 -7.55 -4.11 -23.79
C GLY A 94 -7.28 -5.30 -22.86
N THR A 95 -6.02 -5.65 -22.60
CA THR A 95 -5.67 -6.72 -21.67
C THR A 95 -5.99 -6.31 -20.24
N PRO A 96 -6.62 -7.18 -19.42
CA PRO A 96 -6.85 -6.91 -18.01
C PRO A 96 -5.55 -6.72 -17.24
N ILE A 97 -5.54 -5.77 -16.30
CA ILE A 97 -4.36 -5.45 -15.49
C ILE A 97 -4.68 -5.65 -14.01
N VAL A 98 -3.79 -6.38 -13.32
CA VAL A 98 -3.82 -6.54 -11.87
C VAL A 98 -2.56 -5.93 -11.26
N PHE A 99 -2.76 -4.87 -10.47
CA PHE A 99 -1.69 -4.23 -9.70
C PHE A 99 -1.48 -4.98 -8.39
N ILE A 100 -0.22 -5.08 -7.95
CA ILE A 100 0.14 -5.74 -6.67
C ILE A 100 1.02 -4.81 -5.84
N ASP A 101 0.72 -4.71 -4.55
CA ASP A 101 1.53 -4.00 -3.56
C ASP A 101 1.38 -4.64 -2.17
N ASP A 102 2.21 -4.25 -1.20
CA ASP A 102 2.07 -4.75 0.17
C ASP A 102 1.10 -3.90 1.01
N PHE A 103 1.11 -2.59 0.85
CA PHE A 103 0.40 -1.67 1.73
C PHE A 103 -0.16 -0.41 1.07
N ILE A 104 -1.46 -0.19 1.27
CA ILE A 104 -2.11 1.07 0.88
C ILE A 104 -2.17 2.01 2.09
N GLY A 105 -1.18 2.89 2.18
CA GLY A 105 -1.14 3.97 3.16
C GLY A 105 -2.13 5.09 2.84
N SER A 106 -1.69 6.08 2.07
CA SER A 106 -2.55 7.19 1.62
C SER A 106 -3.20 6.95 0.26
N GLY A 107 -2.77 5.95 -0.50
CA GLY A 107 -3.22 5.69 -1.87
C GLY A 107 -2.50 6.49 -2.96
N ASP A 108 -1.67 7.48 -2.60
CA ASP A 108 -0.97 8.36 -3.55
C ASP A 108 -0.10 7.60 -4.54
N GLN A 109 0.61 6.58 -4.06
CA GLN A 109 1.54 5.78 -4.88
C GLN A 109 0.81 5.09 -6.02
N PHE A 110 -0.36 4.50 -5.73
CA PHE A 110 -1.22 3.89 -6.74
C PHE A 110 -1.77 4.93 -7.72
N VAL A 111 -2.29 6.07 -7.23
CA VAL A 111 -2.82 7.13 -8.11
C VAL A 111 -1.74 7.68 -9.05
N LYS A 112 -0.51 7.84 -8.56
CA LYS A 112 0.66 8.19 -9.38
C LYS A 112 0.97 7.09 -10.38
N THR A 113 0.99 5.82 -9.96
CA THR A 113 1.19 4.69 -10.86
C THR A 113 0.14 4.68 -11.98
N TRP A 114 -1.12 4.93 -11.66
CA TRP A 114 -2.24 4.95 -12.61
C TRP A 114 -2.11 6.06 -13.67
N THR A 115 -1.57 7.22 -13.29
CA THR A 115 -1.52 8.43 -14.13
C THR A 115 -0.16 8.73 -14.75
N ARG A 116 0.91 8.09 -14.28
CA ARG A 116 2.29 8.29 -14.76
C ARG A 116 2.42 7.92 -16.23
N GLU A 117 3.17 8.74 -16.97
CA GLU A 117 3.59 8.43 -18.34
C GLU A 117 4.75 7.43 -18.31
N TYR A 118 4.56 6.24 -18.87
CA TYR A 118 5.57 5.19 -18.96
C TYR A 118 6.14 4.98 -20.37
N ILE A 119 5.40 5.38 -21.40
CA ILE A 119 5.79 5.19 -22.81
C ILE A 119 5.62 6.48 -23.60
N SER A 120 6.40 6.63 -24.67
CA SER A 120 6.44 7.86 -25.48
C SER A 120 5.41 7.89 -26.63
N THR A 121 4.87 6.74 -27.02
CA THR A 121 3.94 6.58 -28.15
C THR A 121 2.71 5.79 -27.73
N GLY A 122 1.52 6.19 -28.20
CA GLY A 122 0.27 5.55 -27.81
C GLY A 122 -0.35 6.19 -26.55
N PRO A 123 -1.17 5.47 -25.78
CA PRO A 123 -1.62 5.92 -24.47
C PRO A 123 -0.45 5.80 -23.49
N LYS A 124 -0.06 6.91 -22.87
CA LYS A 124 1.19 6.96 -22.12
C LYS A 124 1.08 6.40 -20.70
N SER A 125 -0.14 6.37 -20.15
CA SER A 125 -0.45 5.93 -18.80
C SER A 125 -1.62 4.94 -18.80
N PHE A 126 -1.86 4.26 -17.67
CA PHE A 126 -3.03 3.40 -17.52
C PHE A 126 -4.33 4.19 -17.61
N ALA A 127 -4.36 5.39 -17.02
CA ALA A 127 -5.51 6.30 -17.11
C ALA A 127 -5.82 6.69 -18.57
N GLU A 128 -4.81 7.02 -19.37
CA GLU A 128 -4.99 7.30 -20.79
C GLU A 128 -5.40 6.06 -21.60
N ALA A 129 -4.80 4.91 -21.31
CA ALA A 129 -5.17 3.64 -21.95
C ALA A 129 -6.65 3.34 -21.70
N TYR A 130 -7.08 3.47 -20.45
CA TYR A 130 -8.47 3.24 -20.03
C TYR A 130 -9.44 4.22 -20.70
N ALA A 131 -9.08 5.51 -20.76
CA ALA A 131 -9.92 6.54 -21.38
C ALA A 131 -10.14 6.31 -22.89
N ARG A 132 -9.17 5.70 -23.57
CA ARG A 132 -9.29 5.36 -25.01
C ARG A 132 -10.02 4.04 -25.23
N ARG A 133 -9.75 3.04 -24.39
CA ARG A 133 -10.38 1.72 -24.43
C ARG A 133 -10.44 1.15 -23.01
N PRO A 134 -11.63 1.10 -22.39
CA PRO A 134 -11.79 0.50 -21.07
C PRO A 134 -11.28 -0.94 -21.04
N PHE A 135 -10.55 -1.30 -19.98
CA PHE A 135 -9.98 -2.62 -19.72
C PHE A 135 -10.10 -2.93 -18.23
N VAL A 136 -10.27 -4.21 -17.87
CA VAL A 136 -10.52 -4.59 -16.47
C VAL A 136 -9.26 -4.27 -15.67
N ALA A 137 -9.40 -3.40 -14.67
CA ALA A 137 -8.32 -2.99 -13.80
C ALA A 137 -8.63 -3.40 -12.36
N ALA A 138 -7.70 -4.08 -11.72
CA ALA A 138 -7.82 -4.46 -10.32
C ALA A 138 -6.51 -4.22 -9.56
N TYR A 139 -6.61 -3.98 -8.25
CA TYR A 139 -5.48 -3.72 -7.38
C TYR A 139 -5.58 -4.57 -6.12
N ILE A 140 -4.54 -5.37 -5.88
CA ILE A 140 -4.37 -6.20 -4.69
C ILE A 140 -3.36 -5.55 -3.76
N ALA A 141 -3.73 -5.40 -2.49
CA ALA A 141 -2.77 -5.12 -1.43
C ALA A 141 -3.06 -5.98 -0.18
N LEU A 142 -2.05 -6.23 0.65
CA LEU A 142 -2.23 -7.04 1.86
C LEU A 142 -3.06 -6.28 2.90
N VAL A 143 -2.66 -5.04 3.16
CA VAL A 143 -3.27 -4.20 4.19
C VAL A 143 -3.51 -2.79 3.62
N SER A 144 -4.62 -2.16 4.01
CA SER A 144 -4.91 -0.78 3.62
C SER A 144 -5.44 0.03 4.79
N THR A 145 -5.19 1.34 4.79
CA THR A 145 -6.03 2.25 5.58
C THR A 145 -7.38 2.48 4.89
N LYS A 146 -8.45 2.69 5.66
CA LYS A 146 -9.75 3.08 5.12
C LYS A 146 -9.67 4.37 4.27
N SER A 147 -8.84 5.32 4.68
CA SER A 147 -8.64 6.58 3.96
C SER A 147 -7.93 6.41 2.62
N GLY A 148 -6.97 5.48 2.54
CA GLY A 148 -6.25 5.16 1.31
C GLY A 148 -7.17 4.54 0.25
N LEU A 149 -8.05 3.61 0.67
CA LEU A 149 -9.10 3.08 -0.22
C LEU A 149 -10.00 4.19 -0.75
N GLY A 150 -10.46 5.10 0.13
CA GLY A 150 -11.28 6.24 -0.26
C GLY A 150 -10.58 7.15 -1.28
N HIS A 151 -9.30 7.43 -1.09
CA HIS A 151 -8.49 8.22 -2.03
C HIS A 151 -8.42 7.56 -3.41
N ILE A 152 -8.10 6.27 -3.47
CA ILE A 152 -8.03 5.52 -4.73
C ILE A 152 -9.39 5.51 -5.42
N ARG A 153 -10.48 5.23 -4.70
CA ARG A 153 -11.84 5.25 -5.25
C ARG A 153 -12.22 6.58 -5.89
N LEU A 154 -11.78 7.70 -5.31
CA LEU A 154 -12.04 9.02 -5.86
C LEU A 154 -11.24 9.33 -7.13
N ASN A 155 -10.02 8.79 -7.26
CA ASN A 155 -9.07 9.20 -8.30
C ASN A 155 -8.85 8.13 -9.39
N ALA A 156 -9.25 6.90 -9.12
CA ALA A 156 -9.25 5.76 -10.03
C ALA A 156 -10.53 4.92 -9.81
N PRO A 157 -11.73 5.49 -10.01
CA PRO A 157 -13.02 4.86 -9.66
C PRO A 157 -13.33 3.57 -10.43
N ASN A 158 -12.62 3.33 -11.54
CA ASN A 158 -12.79 2.16 -12.40
C ASN A 158 -11.81 1.02 -12.08
N VAL A 159 -11.10 1.11 -10.95
CA VAL A 159 -10.19 0.07 -10.48
C VAL A 159 -10.85 -0.66 -9.32
N ALA A 160 -11.03 -1.98 -9.45
CA ALA A 160 -11.46 -2.82 -8.34
C ALA A 160 -10.31 -2.96 -7.33
N VAL A 161 -10.52 -2.62 -6.06
CA VAL A 161 -9.45 -2.70 -5.05
C VAL A 161 -9.80 -3.78 -4.03
N SER A 162 -8.96 -4.82 -3.96
CA SER A 162 -9.10 -5.92 -3.02
C SER A 162 -7.98 -5.90 -2.00
N VAL A 163 -8.36 -5.95 -0.72
CA VAL A 163 -7.42 -5.95 0.39
C VAL A 163 -7.82 -6.98 1.44
N ALA A 164 -6.84 -7.67 2.01
CA ALA A 164 -7.11 -8.70 3.01
C ALA A 164 -7.42 -8.11 4.39
N HIS A 165 -6.84 -6.95 4.72
CA HIS A 165 -7.11 -6.26 5.97
C HIS A 165 -7.27 -4.74 5.79
N VAL A 166 -8.31 -4.17 6.41
CA VAL A 166 -8.55 -2.72 6.42
C VAL A 166 -8.36 -2.16 7.82
N LEU A 167 -7.36 -1.32 7.97
CA LEU A 167 -7.10 -0.55 9.18
C LEU A 167 -8.08 0.61 9.27
N THR A 168 -8.81 0.63 10.37
CA THR A 168 -9.67 1.75 10.75
C THR A 168 -8.89 2.75 11.59
N GLU A 169 -9.54 3.84 11.97
CA GLU A 169 -8.94 4.84 12.86
C GLU A 169 -8.49 4.25 14.22
N ASP A 170 -9.20 3.23 14.70
CA ASP A 170 -8.92 2.51 15.95
C ASP A 170 -7.62 1.68 15.90
N SER A 171 -7.14 1.37 14.69
CA SER A 171 -5.86 0.69 14.44
C SER A 171 -4.66 1.64 14.45
N THR A 172 -4.89 2.94 14.68
CA THR A 172 -3.84 3.97 14.63
C THR A 172 -3.76 4.76 15.93
N LEU A 173 -2.60 5.36 16.22
CA LEU A 173 -2.52 6.37 17.29
C LEU A 173 -2.88 7.78 16.81
N SER A 174 -3.19 7.97 15.53
CA SER A 174 -3.41 9.32 14.96
C SER A 174 -4.59 10.01 15.63
N VAL A 175 -5.73 9.32 15.77
CA VAL A 175 -6.93 9.86 16.41
C VAL A 175 -6.70 10.12 17.90
N LEU A 176 -6.01 9.20 18.59
CA LEU A 176 -5.62 9.41 19.99
C LEU A 176 -4.73 10.65 20.17
N LEU A 177 -3.82 10.92 19.23
CA LEU A 177 -2.82 11.98 19.37
C LEU A 177 -3.28 13.34 18.83
N THR A 178 -4.28 13.37 17.95
CA THR A 178 -4.81 14.59 17.32
C THR A 178 -6.17 15.03 17.86
N ASN A 179 -6.99 14.13 18.39
CA ASN A 179 -8.33 14.46 18.87
C ASN A 179 -8.34 14.79 20.37
N ARG A 180 -8.58 16.06 20.72
CA ARG A 180 -8.60 16.56 22.11
C ARG A 180 -9.76 16.01 22.95
N SER A 181 -10.80 15.50 22.31
CA SER A 181 -12.03 15.02 22.96
C SER A 181 -12.06 13.50 23.17
N HIS A 182 -10.92 12.82 23.03
CA HIS A 182 -10.88 11.37 23.14
C HIS A 182 -11.29 10.90 24.55
N PRO A 183 -12.10 9.83 24.69
CA PRO A 183 -12.57 9.30 25.98
C PRO A 183 -11.47 8.78 26.92
N VAL A 184 -10.19 8.85 26.51
CA VAL A 184 -9.05 8.34 27.31
C VAL A 184 -7.91 9.38 27.42
N PRO A 185 -8.16 10.58 27.99
CA PRO A 185 -7.19 11.68 27.99
C PRO A 185 -5.85 11.35 28.67
N HIS A 186 -5.85 10.39 29.60
CA HIS A 186 -4.66 9.99 30.34
C HIS A 186 -3.64 9.21 29.48
N LEU A 187 -4.09 8.43 28.49
CA LEU A 187 -3.19 7.74 27.57
C LEU A 187 -2.48 8.74 26.66
N VAL A 188 -3.21 9.73 26.15
CA VAL A 188 -2.65 10.81 25.31
C VAL A 188 -1.58 11.60 26.07
N LYS A 189 -1.86 11.94 27.33
CA LYS A 189 -0.92 12.63 28.25
C LYS A 189 0.35 11.82 28.54
N ARG A 190 0.35 10.49 28.33
CA ARG A 190 1.54 9.64 28.53
C ARG A 190 2.27 9.36 27.22
N ILE A 191 1.54 9.00 26.17
CA ILE A 191 2.11 8.59 24.88
C ILE A 191 2.78 9.77 24.19
N LYS A 192 2.13 10.94 24.11
CA LYS A 192 2.67 12.08 23.36
C LYS A 192 4.00 12.58 23.93
N PRO A 193 4.15 12.82 25.26
CA PRO A 193 5.45 13.19 25.82
C PRO A 193 6.51 12.09 25.67
N PHE A 194 6.11 10.81 25.76
CA PHE A 194 7.01 9.69 25.52
C PHE A 194 7.56 9.70 24.08
N LEU A 195 6.71 9.87 23.07
CA LEU A 195 7.16 9.95 21.68
C LEU A 195 8.06 11.18 21.46
N LEU A 196 7.64 12.35 21.94
CA LEU A 196 8.42 13.59 21.85
C LEU A 196 9.82 13.48 22.48
N LYS A 197 9.94 12.74 23.59
CA LYS A 197 11.24 12.47 24.23
C LYS A 197 12.26 11.81 23.29
N TYR A 198 11.79 11.01 22.33
CA TYR A 198 12.67 10.23 21.46
C TYR A 198 12.79 10.76 20.02
N VAL A 199 11.92 11.68 19.58
CA VAL A 199 11.96 12.26 18.21
C VAL A 199 13.35 12.76 17.82
N SER A 200 14.02 13.50 18.69
CA SER A 200 15.35 14.06 18.42
C SER A 200 16.46 13.02 18.28
N ARG A 201 16.21 11.77 18.70
CA ARG A 201 17.13 10.65 18.54
C ARG A 201 16.94 9.91 17.23
N LEU A 202 15.80 10.08 16.57
CA LEU A 202 15.49 9.37 15.33
C LEU A 202 16.14 10.05 14.13
N SER A 203 16.71 9.25 13.25
CA SER A 203 17.45 9.68 12.07
C SER A 203 17.09 8.79 10.87
N PRO A 204 15.85 8.88 10.35
CA PRO A 204 15.43 8.09 9.19
C PRO A 204 16.32 8.40 7.98
N ALA A 205 16.63 7.41 7.15
CA ALA A 205 17.52 7.61 6.00
C ALA A 205 16.86 8.52 4.94
N GLU A 206 15.53 8.48 4.86
CA GLU A 206 14.73 9.18 3.88
C GLU A 206 14.62 10.68 4.22
N ALA A 207 15.06 11.55 3.30
CA ALA A 207 15.12 12.99 3.54
C ALA A 207 13.75 13.61 3.88
N TYR A 208 12.66 13.16 3.24
CA TYR A 208 11.31 13.66 3.53
C TYR A 208 10.82 13.27 4.92
N MET A 209 11.37 12.20 5.52
CA MET A 209 11.03 11.74 6.87
C MET A 209 11.78 12.51 7.97
N GLN A 210 12.68 13.43 7.63
CA GLN A 210 13.50 14.14 8.60
C GLN A 210 12.75 15.18 9.45
N SER A 211 11.54 15.59 9.04
CA SER A 211 10.73 16.54 9.82
C SER A 211 10.31 15.96 11.17
N ASP A 212 10.29 16.79 12.22
CA ASP A 212 9.87 16.36 13.56
C ASP A 212 8.46 15.76 13.57
N THR A 213 7.56 16.31 12.76
CA THR A 213 6.20 15.80 12.59
C THR A 213 6.19 14.36 12.08
N TYR A 214 7.00 14.05 11.07
CA TYR A 214 7.08 12.69 10.52
C TYR A 214 7.88 11.76 11.41
N LYS A 215 8.98 12.21 12.03
CA LYS A 215 9.67 11.44 13.09
C LYS A 215 8.75 11.06 14.24
N LEU A 216 7.79 11.92 14.58
CA LEU A 216 6.83 11.68 15.64
C LEU A 216 5.72 10.71 15.24
N LEU A 217 5.13 10.88 14.05
CA LEU A 217 3.85 10.26 13.68
C LEU A 217 3.89 9.43 12.39
N GLY A 218 5.04 9.31 11.75
CA GLY A 218 5.16 8.69 10.43
C GLY A 218 4.65 9.59 9.29
N TYR A 219 4.82 9.12 8.06
CA TYR A 219 4.41 9.81 6.85
C TYR A 219 2.91 10.14 6.88
N LYS A 220 2.57 11.38 6.49
CA LYS A 220 1.21 11.94 6.58
C LYS A 220 0.54 11.76 7.95
N THR A 221 1.33 11.72 9.02
CA THR A 221 0.85 11.71 10.41
C THR A 221 -0.10 10.55 10.75
N ARG A 222 0.06 9.39 10.09
CA ARG A 222 -0.84 8.24 10.22
C ARG A 222 -0.67 7.46 11.52
N ALA A 223 0.52 7.51 12.12
CA ALA A 223 0.86 6.88 13.38
C ALA A 223 0.43 5.40 13.45
N LEU A 224 0.76 4.64 12.41
CA LEU A 224 0.43 3.22 12.32
C LEU A 224 1.30 2.40 13.27
N LEU A 225 0.75 1.26 13.67
CA LEU A 225 1.37 0.32 14.57
C LEU A 225 1.58 -1.01 13.85
N LEU A 226 2.19 -1.03 12.67
CA LEU A 226 2.41 -2.27 11.94
C LEU A 226 3.75 -2.34 11.21
N ALA A 227 4.20 -3.55 10.93
CA ALA A 227 5.31 -3.83 10.03
C ALA A 227 5.10 -5.17 9.32
N PHE A 228 5.70 -5.30 8.15
CA PHE A 228 5.86 -6.58 7.47
C PHE A 228 7.29 -7.08 7.69
N GLU A 229 7.50 -8.38 7.52
CA GLU A 229 8.83 -8.97 7.58
C GLU A 229 9.78 -8.40 6.54
N HIS A 230 9.26 -8.11 5.34
CA HIS A 230 10.06 -7.61 4.22
C HIS A 230 10.14 -6.09 4.14
N SER A 231 9.29 -5.35 4.86
CA SER A 231 9.26 -3.89 4.81
C SER A 231 8.51 -3.29 6.00
N VAL A 232 8.83 -2.04 6.36
CA VAL A 232 8.01 -1.28 7.31
C VAL A 232 7.46 -0.05 6.59
N PRO A 233 6.15 0.18 6.50
CA PRO A 233 5.61 1.38 5.84
C PRO A 233 6.04 2.67 6.52
N ASP A 234 6.28 3.75 5.75
CA ASP A 234 6.64 5.07 6.31
C ASP A 234 5.57 5.66 7.22
N ALA A 235 4.32 5.23 7.04
CA ALA A 235 3.19 5.62 7.85
C ALA A 235 3.23 5.00 9.27
N THR A 236 4.07 3.98 9.50
CA THR A 236 4.33 3.41 10.83
C THR A 236 5.11 4.37 11.70
N LEU A 237 4.80 4.40 13.00
CA LEU A 237 5.53 5.21 13.98
C LEU A 237 7.05 4.98 13.88
N PRO A 238 7.85 6.02 13.57
CA PRO A 238 9.29 5.84 13.35
C PRO A 238 10.06 5.37 14.56
N ILE A 239 9.52 5.52 15.77
CA ILE A 239 10.13 4.95 16.98
C ILE A 239 10.34 3.42 16.88
N PHE A 240 9.60 2.72 16.02
CA PHE A 240 9.76 1.27 15.83
C PHE A 240 10.83 0.89 14.81
N TRP A 241 11.11 1.73 13.82
CA TRP A 241 11.91 1.32 12.66
C TRP A 241 13.05 2.27 12.28
N SER A 242 12.98 3.53 12.70
CA SER A 242 13.98 4.53 12.34
C SER A 242 15.27 4.25 13.10
N PRO A 243 16.43 4.22 12.41
CA PRO A 243 17.72 4.23 13.08
C PRO A 243 17.88 5.54 13.84
N GLY A 244 18.86 5.60 14.73
CA GLY A 244 19.00 6.79 15.56
C GLY A 244 20.37 6.99 16.18
N LEU A 245 20.49 8.11 16.86
CA LEU A 245 21.71 8.57 17.50
C LEU A 245 21.89 7.94 18.89
N ASN A 246 23.12 7.98 19.39
CA ASN A 246 23.48 7.57 20.75
C ASN A 246 23.09 6.12 21.05
N GLY A 247 23.43 5.19 20.15
CA GLY A 247 23.17 3.75 20.31
C GLY A 247 21.68 3.37 20.22
N TRP A 248 20.84 4.20 19.61
CA TRP A 248 19.45 3.85 19.36
C TRP A 248 19.35 2.67 18.40
N GLN A 249 18.62 1.63 18.80
CA GLN A 249 18.32 0.48 17.96
C GLN A 249 16.81 0.41 17.74
N PRO A 250 16.35 0.34 16.48
CA PRO A 250 14.93 0.17 16.21
C PRO A 250 14.45 -1.21 16.66
N LEU A 251 13.15 -1.33 16.92
CA LEU A 251 12.51 -2.61 17.22
C LEU A 251 12.55 -3.54 16.00
N ILE A 252 12.36 -2.97 14.80
CA ILE A 252 12.39 -3.69 13.53
C ILE A 252 13.31 -2.93 12.58
N SER A 253 14.28 -3.63 12.02
CA SER A 253 15.13 -3.03 10.98
C SER A 253 14.38 -3.03 9.66
N ARG A 254 14.43 -1.90 8.94
CA ARG A 254 14.07 -1.90 7.52
C ARG A 254 15.18 -2.61 6.74
N ALA A 255 14.78 -3.53 5.87
CA ALA A 255 15.65 -4.18 4.91
C ALA A 255 16.06 -3.21 3.79
#